data_AF-A0A2X3CIK1-F1
#
_entry.id   AF-A0A2X3CIK1-F1
#
_cell.length_a   1.000
_cell.length_b   1.000
_cell.length_c   1.000
_cell.angle_alpha   90.00
_cell.angle_beta   90.00
_cell.angle_gamma   90.00
#
_symmetry.space_group_name_H-M   'P 1'
#
loop_
_entity.id
_entity.type
_entity.pdbx_description
1 polymer ?
#
loop_
_entity_poly.entity_id
_entity_poly.type
_entity_poly.pdbx_seq_one_letter_code
_entity_poly.pdbx_strand_id
1 'polypeptide(L)'
;MSSHDAMMVASGITTVLDAVAIGDVRDGGDRLENLEKMVNAVEETQKRGLNRAEHRLHLRCELPHHTTLPLFEKLIDRESVSMVSLMDHSPGQRQYADRSKYRDYYQGKYHLTHDEMDRFEAEQMALAATWSQPNRQTIAAMCRARRIALASHDDATEAHVAESHQLGERDRRVSHHAGRGAGFTSARDARPDGGAEYRARRFPLRQRRRPPAGEPRFAGHPLI
;
A
#
# COMPACT_ATOMS: atom_id res chain seq x y z
N MET A 1 -5.34 13.70 -1.17
CA MET A 1 -6.38 13.17 -0.28
C MET A 1 -7.76 13.11 -0.93
N SER A 2 -8.40 14.21 -1.33
CA SER A 2 -9.80 14.21 -1.84
C SER A 2 -10.10 13.20 -2.98
N SER A 3 -9.27 13.13 -4.01
CA SER A 3 -9.45 12.15 -5.10
C SER A 3 -9.25 10.70 -4.64
N HIS A 4 -8.26 10.47 -3.78
CA HIS A 4 -7.97 9.16 -3.21
C HIS A 4 -9.13 8.65 -2.32
N ASP A 5 -9.61 9.48 -1.40
CA ASP A 5 -10.79 9.19 -0.55
C ASP A 5 -12.02 8.84 -1.40
N ALA A 6 -12.30 9.63 -2.45
CA ALA A 6 -13.41 9.37 -3.34
C ALA A 6 -13.31 8.00 -4.04
N MET A 7 -12.11 7.60 -4.47
CA MET A 7 -11.88 6.28 -5.08
C MET A 7 -12.09 5.15 -4.07
N MET A 8 -11.62 5.32 -2.84
CA MET A 8 -11.78 4.32 -1.77
C MET A 8 -13.26 4.10 -1.45
N VAL A 9 -14.00 5.19 -1.22
CA VAL A 9 -15.44 5.13 -0.93
C VAL A 9 -16.24 4.59 -2.12
N ALA A 10 -15.93 5.00 -3.36
CA ALA A 10 -16.58 4.47 -4.55
C ALA A 10 -16.39 2.95 -4.71
N SER A 11 -15.31 2.41 -4.12
CA SER A 11 -15.01 0.97 -4.10
C SER A 11 -15.61 0.25 -2.88
N GLY A 12 -16.37 0.95 -2.03
CA GLY A 12 -16.96 0.39 -0.82
C GLY A 12 -15.97 0.23 0.35
N ILE A 13 -14.79 0.85 0.26
CA ILE A 13 -13.77 0.82 1.33
C ILE A 13 -14.09 1.92 2.34
N THR A 14 -14.23 1.55 3.61
CA THR A 14 -14.57 2.46 4.70
C THR A 14 -13.37 2.85 5.56
N THR A 15 -12.30 2.06 5.54
CA THR A 15 -11.06 2.32 6.27
C THR A 15 -9.88 1.96 5.38
N VAL A 16 -8.90 2.86 5.30
CA VAL A 16 -7.71 2.76 4.45
C VAL A 16 -6.47 2.87 5.33
N LEU A 17 -5.49 2.01 5.10
CA LEU A 17 -4.16 2.17 5.66
C LEU A 17 -3.23 2.73 4.57
N ASP A 18 -3.07 4.04 4.54
CA ASP A 18 -2.20 4.75 3.61
C ASP A 18 -0.75 4.36 3.88
N ALA A 19 -0.15 3.67 2.90
CA ALA A 19 1.19 3.14 3.03
C ALA A 19 2.25 4.20 2.74
N VAL A 20 3.16 4.41 3.70
CA VAL A 20 4.35 5.29 3.54
C VAL A 20 5.62 4.49 3.74
N ALA A 21 6.58 4.64 2.83
CA ALA A 21 7.84 3.93 2.89
C ALA A 21 8.91 4.71 3.68
N ILE A 22 9.65 4.03 4.54
CA ILE A 22 10.76 4.56 5.32
C ILE A 22 12.01 3.73 5.06
N GLY A 23 13.18 4.37 4.95
CA GLY A 23 14.45 3.65 4.88
C GLY A 23 15.00 3.32 3.48
N ASP A 24 14.62 4.01 2.41
CA ASP A 24 15.28 3.84 1.11
C ASP A 24 15.40 5.20 0.41
N VAL A 25 16.47 5.94 0.64
CA VAL A 25 16.65 7.29 0.06
C VAL A 25 17.56 7.19 -1.16
N ARG A 26 17.14 6.39 -2.15
CA ARG A 26 17.85 6.32 -3.45
C ARG A 26 17.47 7.44 -4.43
N ASP A 27 16.44 8.23 -4.12
CA ASP A 27 16.02 9.40 -4.91
C ASP A 27 15.96 10.67 -4.04
N GLY A 28 17.09 11.37 -3.91
CA GLY A 28 17.14 12.80 -3.56
C GLY A 28 16.68 13.22 -2.16
N GLY A 29 17.22 14.36 -1.68
CA GLY A 29 17.01 14.89 -0.33
C GLY A 29 15.57 15.23 0.06
N ASP A 30 14.63 15.26 -0.89
CA ASP A 30 13.24 15.71 -0.66
C ASP A 30 12.34 14.62 -0.04
N ARG A 31 12.80 13.37 0.08
CA ARG A 31 11.95 12.25 0.52
C ARG A 31 11.51 12.37 1.97
N LEU A 32 12.33 12.94 2.86
CA LEU A 32 11.92 13.15 4.25
C LEU A 32 10.83 14.21 4.37
N GLU A 33 11.00 15.35 3.69
CA GLU A 33 9.94 16.36 3.65
C GLU A 33 8.67 15.82 3.01
N ASN A 34 8.80 15.02 1.95
CA ASN A 34 7.65 14.39 1.30
C ASN A 34 6.97 13.38 2.22
N LEU A 35 7.72 12.58 2.98
CA LEU A 35 7.19 11.69 4.00
C LEU A 35 6.39 12.47 5.05
N GLU A 36 6.96 13.54 5.60
CA GLU A 36 6.28 14.39 6.57
C GLU A 36 5.02 15.04 5.98
N LYS A 37 5.10 15.57 4.75
CA LYS A 37 3.95 16.15 4.03
C LYS A 37 2.84 15.10 3.85
N MET A 38 3.16 13.87 3.45
CA MET A 38 2.18 12.79 3.27
C MET A 38 1.53 12.40 4.60
N VAL A 39 2.34 12.13 5.63
CA VAL A 39 1.87 11.76 6.97
C VAL A 39 0.98 12.86 7.56
N ASN A 40 1.43 14.12 7.48
CA ASN A 40 0.66 15.26 7.99
C ASN A 40 -0.64 15.47 7.19
N ALA A 41 -0.63 15.29 5.87
CA ALA A 41 -1.84 15.41 5.06
C ALA A 41 -2.89 14.36 5.45
N VAL A 42 -2.49 13.11 5.68
CA VAL A 42 -3.41 12.06 6.17
C VAL A 42 -4.01 12.45 7.50
N GLU A 43 -3.18 12.84 8.47
CA GLU A 43 -3.66 13.21 9.80
C GLU A 43 -4.53 14.47 9.82
N GLU A 44 -4.11 15.52 9.13
CA GLU A 44 -4.83 16.80 9.16
C GLU A 44 -6.19 16.67 8.50
N THR A 45 -6.27 15.98 7.36
CA THR A 45 -7.54 15.76 6.67
C THR A 45 -8.49 14.87 7.48
N GLN A 46 -7.97 13.88 8.20
CA GLN A 46 -8.73 13.05 9.13
C GLN A 46 -9.24 13.87 10.32
N LYS A 47 -8.35 14.63 10.98
CA LYS A 47 -8.69 15.49 12.14
C LYS A 47 -9.72 16.56 11.79
N ARG A 48 -9.69 17.08 10.56
CA ARG A 48 -10.63 18.10 10.06
C ARG A 48 -11.95 17.51 9.54
N GLY A 49 -12.11 16.19 9.53
CA GLY A 49 -13.32 15.53 9.01
C GLY A 49 -13.54 15.74 7.51
N LEU A 50 -12.47 15.92 6.74
CA LEU A 50 -12.56 16.14 5.28
C LEU A 50 -12.71 14.82 4.50
N ASN A 51 -12.27 13.71 5.09
CA ASN A 51 -12.33 12.40 4.47
C ASN A 51 -13.66 11.71 4.80
N ARG A 52 -14.19 10.95 3.84
CA ARG A 52 -15.40 10.13 4.01
C ARG A 52 -15.05 8.74 4.53
N ALA A 53 -13.94 8.16 4.07
CA ALA A 53 -13.35 6.97 4.67
C ALA A 53 -12.47 7.36 5.86
N GLU A 54 -12.24 6.41 6.76
CA GLU A 54 -11.23 6.55 7.80
C GLU A 54 -9.84 6.28 7.23
N HIS A 55 -8.95 7.26 7.31
CA HIS A 55 -7.56 7.12 6.87
C HIS A 55 -6.62 6.95 8.07
N ARG A 56 -5.80 5.90 8.00
CA ARG A 56 -4.77 5.53 8.97
C ARG A 56 -3.46 5.27 8.23
N LEU A 57 -2.35 5.16 8.95
CA LEU A 57 -1.04 4.96 8.37
C LEU A 57 -0.58 3.50 8.48
N HIS A 58 0.05 3.05 7.40
CA HIS A 58 0.85 1.84 7.33
C HIS A 58 2.31 2.20 7.06
N LEU A 59 3.19 1.97 8.03
CA LEU A 59 4.63 2.20 7.86
C LEU A 59 5.29 0.99 7.19
N ARG A 60 5.83 1.20 6.00
CA ARG A 60 6.58 0.20 5.23
C ARG A 60 8.08 0.41 5.46
N CYS A 61 8.68 -0.45 6.27
CA CYS A 61 10.04 -0.26 6.78
C CYS A 61 11.05 -1.06 5.96
N GLU A 62 11.90 -0.35 5.23
CA GLU A 62 13.02 -0.94 4.48
C GLU A 62 14.17 -1.24 5.42
N LEU A 63 14.39 -2.51 5.70
CA LEU A 63 15.36 -2.96 6.68
C LEU A 63 16.84 -2.66 6.33
N PRO A 64 17.31 -2.78 5.07
CA PRO A 64 18.73 -2.63 4.76
C PRO A 64 19.15 -1.15 4.62
N HIS A 65 18.87 -0.31 5.62
CA HIS A 65 19.22 1.10 5.58
C HIS A 65 19.37 1.74 6.98
N HIS A 66 20.33 2.65 7.11
CA HIS A 66 20.67 3.24 8.42
C HIS A 66 19.63 4.26 8.91
N THR A 67 18.85 4.88 8.02
CA THR A 67 17.83 5.87 8.41
C THR A 67 16.50 5.26 8.83
N THR A 68 16.28 3.96 8.59
CA THR A 68 14.98 3.30 8.81
C THR A 68 14.52 3.42 10.25
N LEU A 69 15.34 3.00 11.19
CA LEU A 69 15.01 3.03 12.61
C LEU A 69 14.84 4.47 13.14
N PRO A 70 15.77 5.42 12.88
CA PRO A 70 15.57 6.82 13.30
C PRO A 70 14.29 7.47 12.75
N LEU A 71 13.87 7.14 11.53
CA LEU A 71 12.62 7.65 10.96
C LEU A 71 11.40 6.94 11.55
N PHE A 72 11.50 5.64 11.78
CA PHE A 72 10.47 4.85 12.43
C PHE A 72 10.14 5.38 13.82
N GLU A 73 11.16 5.65 14.64
CA GLU A 73 11.02 6.18 16.00
C GLU A 73 10.27 7.51 16.04
N LYS A 74 10.46 8.38 15.04
CA LYS A 74 9.75 9.66 14.94
C LYS A 74 8.26 9.51 14.60
N LEU A 75 7.86 8.39 14.02
CA LEU A 75 6.52 8.21 13.47
C LEU A 75 5.66 7.24 14.27
N ILE A 76 6.25 6.24 14.92
CA ILE A 76 5.52 5.11 15.50
C ILE A 76 4.55 5.51 16.63
N ASP A 77 4.81 6.62 17.32
CA ASP A 77 3.95 7.13 18.41
C ASP A 77 2.77 7.98 17.91
N ARG A 78 2.64 8.18 16.59
CA ARG A 78 1.49 8.87 16.01
C ARG A 78 0.26 7.98 16.09
N GLU A 79 -0.85 8.52 16.61
CA GLU A 79 -2.15 7.82 16.73
C GLU A 79 -2.67 7.27 15.40
N SER A 80 -2.30 7.90 14.29
CA SER A 80 -2.68 7.48 12.95
C SER A 80 -2.02 6.16 12.53
N VAL A 81 -0.89 5.75 13.13
CA VAL A 81 -0.18 4.51 12.78
C VAL A 81 -0.91 3.30 13.31
N SER A 82 -1.37 2.44 12.41
CA SER A 82 -2.15 1.24 12.75
C SER A 82 -1.49 -0.06 12.30
N MET A 83 -0.54 0.01 11.38
CA MET A 83 0.19 -1.16 10.90
C MET A 83 1.62 -0.80 10.51
N VAL A 84 2.51 -1.78 10.68
CA VAL A 84 3.90 -1.73 10.24
C VAL A 84 4.16 -2.98 9.41
N SER A 85 4.87 -2.85 8.30
CA SER A 85 5.43 -4.01 7.59
C SER A 85 6.92 -3.91 7.44
N LEU A 86 7.61 -5.03 7.56
CA LEU A 86 9.05 -5.13 7.36
C LEU A 86 9.36 -5.62 5.95
N MET A 87 10.27 -4.92 5.28
CA MET A 87 10.64 -5.16 3.90
C MET A 87 12.14 -5.30 3.77
N ASP A 88 12.58 -6.25 2.96
CA ASP A 88 13.99 -6.42 2.63
C ASP A 88 14.13 -6.64 1.12
N HIS A 89 14.50 -5.58 0.43
CA HIS A 89 14.76 -5.57 -1.01
C HIS A 89 16.24 -5.76 -1.34
N SER A 90 17.02 -6.39 -0.47
CA SER A 90 18.40 -6.74 -0.77
C SER A 90 18.50 -7.97 -1.71
N PRO A 91 19.59 -8.10 -2.48
CA PRO A 91 19.77 -9.22 -3.38
C PRO A 91 19.72 -10.57 -2.65
N GLY A 92 18.93 -11.51 -3.15
CA GLY A 92 18.77 -12.84 -2.54
C GLY A 92 17.75 -12.91 -1.40
N GLN A 93 17.12 -11.79 -1.03
CA GLN A 93 16.10 -11.75 0.03
C GLN A 93 14.69 -11.63 -0.54
N ARG A 94 13.75 -12.37 0.05
CA ARG A 94 12.29 -12.19 -0.11
C ARG A 94 11.87 -12.01 -1.58
N GLN A 95 11.40 -10.82 -1.97
CA GLN A 95 10.98 -10.49 -3.34
C GLN A 95 12.07 -10.81 -4.40
N TYR A 96 13.34 -10.72 -4.01
CA TYR A 96 14.51 -10.93 -4.84
C TYR A 96 15.32 -12.16 -4.44
N ALA A 97 14.65 -13.23 -4.01
CA ALA A 97 15.29 -14.53 -3.79
C ALA A 97 16.09 -15.02 -5.02
N ASP A 98 15.64 -14.64 -6.23
CA ASP A 98 16.39 -14.83 -7.48
C ASP A 98 17.17 -13.57 -7.86
N ARG A 99 18.51 -13.65 -7.77
CA ARG A 99 19.42 -12.54 -8.09
C ARG A 99 19.39 -12.13 -9.56
N SER A 100 19.02 -13.01 -10.48
CA SER A 100 18.91 -12.64 -11.91
C SER A 100 17.80 -11.61 -12.11
N LYS A 101 16.63 -11.83 -11.50
CA LYS A 101 15.50 -10.91 -11.52
C LYS A 101 15.82 -9.57 -10.84
N TYR A 102 16.64 -9.59 -9.79
CA TYR A 102 17.15 -8.38 -9.16
C TYR A 102 17.92 -7.53 -10.17
N ARG A 103 18.87 -8.15 -10.88
CA ARG A 103 19.69 -7.47 -11.89
C ARG A 103 18.85 -6.95 -13.04
N ASP A 104 17.97 -7.78 -13.62
CA ASP A 104 17.08 -7.37 -14.72
C ASP A 104 16.26 -6.12 -14.35
N TYR A 105 15.68 -6.12 -13.14
CA TYR A 105 14.88 -5.00 -12.66
C TYR A 105 15.71 -3.74 -12.46
N TYR A 106 16.83 -3.82 -11.71
CA TYR A 106 17.61 -2.64 -11.34
C TYR A 106 18.49 -2.10 -12.49
N GLN A 107 19.01 -2.96 -13.37
CA GLN A 107 19.66 -2.52 -14.60
C GLN A 107 18.66 -1.86 -15.55
N GLY A 108 17.44 -2.40 -15.66
CA GLY A 108 16.39 -1.77 -16.47
C GLY A 108 15.93 -0.42 -15.90
N LYS A 109 15.76 -0.33 -14.58
CA LYS A 109 15.27 0.86 -13.87
C LYS A 109 16.29 2.01 -13.86
N TYR A 110 17.55 1.71 -13.60
CA TYR A 110 18.61 2.72 -13.43
C TYR A 110 19.58 2.78 -14.62
N HIS A 111 19.33 2.01 -15.69
CA HIS A 111 20.17 1.94 -16.88
C HIS A 111 21.65 1.61 -16.58
N LEU A 112 21.87 0.75 -15.59
CA LEU A 112 23.22 0.39 -15.12
C LEU A 112 23.92 -0.54 -16.10
N THR A 113 25.20 -0.23 -16.36
CA THR A 113 26.14 -1.19 -16.95
C THR A 113 26.37 -2.39 -16.04
N HIS A 114 27.00 -3.45 -16.55
CA HIS A 114 27.29 -4.65 -15.76
C HIS A 114 28.16 -4.32 -14.53
N ASP A 115 29.21 -3.52 -14.71
CA ASP A 115 30.13 -3.12 -13.63
C ASP A 115 29.45 -2.19 -12.60
N GLU A 116 28.52 -1.33 -13.03
CA GLU A 116 27.70 -0.53 -12.11
C GLU A 116 26.73 -1.40 -11.32
N MET A 117 26.12 -2.39 -11.97
CA MET A 117 25.23 -3.34 -11.30
C MET A 117 25.97 -4.17 -10.26
N ASP A 118 27.20 -4.60 -10.54
CA ASP A 118 28.02 -5.37 -9.58
C ASP A 118 28.35 -4.54 -8.34
N ARG A 119 28.74 -3.26 -8.53
CA ARG A 119 29.00 -2.34 -7.41
C ARG A 119 27.74 -2.07 -6.60
N PHE A 120 26.64 -1.78 -7.28
CA PHE A 120 25.34 -1.53 -6.66
C PHE A 120 24.85 -2.73 -5.84
N GLU A 121 25.03 -3.95 -6.36
CA GLU A 121 24.66 -5.16 -5.66
C GLU A 121 25.50 -5.39 -4.40
N ALA A 122 26.82 -5.19 -4.51
CA ALA A 122 27.73 -5.27 -3.38
C ALA A 122 27.39 -4.25 -2.28
N GLU A 123 27.07 -3.01 -2.64
CA GLU A 123 26.64 -1.97 -1.71
C GLU A 123 25.35 -2.38 -0.98
N GLN A 124 24.36 -2.94 -1.69
CA GLN A 124 23.10 -3.37 -1.08
C GLN A 124 23.28 -4.56 -0.15
N MET A 125 24.14 -5.51 -0.51
CA MET A 125 24.48 -6.62 0.37
C MET A 125 25.18 -6.14 1.64
N ALA A 126 26.09 -5.15 1.54
CA ALA A 126 26.77 -4.57 2.69
C ALA A 126 25.81 -3.84 3.63
N LEU A 127 24.87 -3.07 3.07
CA LEU A 127 23.83 -2.39 3.85
C LEU A 127 22.91 -3.40 4.54
N ALA A 128 22.49 -4.46 3.86
CA ALA A 128 21.65 -5.51 4.44
C ALA A 128 22.36 -6.25 5.59
N ALA A 129 23.62 -6.64 5.38
CA ALA A 129 24.43 -7.29 6.41
C ALA A 129 24.58 -6.42 7.67
N THR A 130 24.64 -5.10 7.50
CA THR A 130 24.81 -4.15 8.61
C THR A 130 23.50 -3.84 9.32
N TRP A 131 22.41 -3.63 8.56
CA TRP A 131 21.21 -2.96 9.07
C TRP A 131 19.97 -3.82 9.14
N SER A 132 19.84 -4.86 8.30
CA SER A 132 18.57 -5.58 8.18
C SER A 132 18.13 -6.22 9.50
N GLN A 133 19.01 -6.98 10.14
CA GLN A 133 18.67 -7.71 11.36
C GLN A 133 18.48 -6.78 12.57
N PRO A 134 19.37 -5.81 12.86
CA PRO A 134 19.17 -4.87 13.96
C PRO A 134 17.87 -4.07 13.84
N ASN A 135 17.56 -3.58 12.62
CA ASN A 135 16.31 -2.86 12.37
C ASN A 135 15.10 -3.77 12.58
N ARG A 136 15.14 -5.00 12.04
CA ARG A 136 14.04 -5.97 12.15
C ARG A 136 13.68 -6.23 13.61
N GLN A 137 14.68 -6.57 14.42
CA GLN A 137 14.48 -6.91 15.84
C GLN A 137 13.96 -5.72 16.64
N THR A 138 14.53 -4.53 16.42
CA THR A 138 14.16 -3.32 17.16
C THR A 138 12.75 -2.87 16.82
N ILE A 139 12.43 -2.78 15.53
CA ILE A 139 11.09 -2.39 15.05
C ILE A 139 10.04 -3.38 15.53
N ALA A 140 10.33 -4.69 15.46
CA ALA A 140 9.42 -5.71 15.95
C ALA A 140 9.14 -5.60 17.45
N ALA A 141 10.18 -5.37 18.26
CA ALA A 141 10.04 -5.14 19.69
C ALA A 141 9.19 -3.91 20.01
N MET A 142 9.41 -2.80 19.29
CA MET A 142 8.64 -1.56 19.46
C MET A 142 7.17 -1.72 19.08
N CYS A 143 6.87 -2.43 17.98
CA CYS A 143 5.50 -2.72 17.56
C CYS A 143 4.78 -3.58 18.60
N ARG A 144 5.46 -4.63 19.11
CA ARG A 144 4.92 -5.49 20.17
C ARG A 144 4.60 -4.71 21.44
N ALA A 145 5.51 -3.85 21.90
CA ALA A 145 5.31 -3.01 23.08
C ALA A 145 4.09 -2.09 22.94
N ARG A 146 3.84 -1.58 21.73
CA ARG A 146 2.73 -0.67 21.42
C ARG A 146 1.45 -1.37 20.97
N ARG A 147 1.48 -2.71 20.82
CA ARG A 147 0.38 -3.52 20.24
C ARG A 147 -0.02 -3.07 18.83
N ILE A 148 0.94 -2.59 18.06
CA ILE A 148 0.75 -2.24 16.63
C ILE A 148 0.91 -3.51 15.80
N ALA A 149 0.03 -3.68 14.80
CA ALA A 149 0.06 -4.85 13.94
C ALA A 149 1.35 -4.85 13.11
N LEU A 150 2.10 -5.94 13.16
CA LEU A 150 3.32 -6.14 12.39
C LEU A 150 3.08 -7.23 11.33
N ALA A 151 3.54 -6.96 10.12
CA ALA A 151 3.43 -7.87 8.98
C ALA A 151 4.78 -8.05 8.29
N SER A 152 5.03 -9.26 7.80
CA SER A 152 6.13 -9.53 6.88
C SER A 152 5.70 -9.15 5.47
N HIS A 153 6.67 -8.72 4.66
CA HIS A 153 6.48 -8.53 3.23
C HIS A 153 7.21 -9.63 2.46
N ASP A 154 6.57 -10.19 1.43
CA ASP A 154 7.14 -11.13 0.46
C ASP A 154 7.92 -12.33 1.05
N ASP A 155 7.33 -13.02 2.04
CA ASP A 155 7.88 -14.28 2.55
C ASP A 155 7.99 -15.32 1.42
N ALA A 156 9.21 -15.49 0.90
CA ALA A 156 9.49 -16.44 -0.19
C ALA A 156 9.84 -17.87 0.27
N THR A 157 10.12 -18.08 1.56
CA THR A 157 10.55 -19.37 2.12
C THR A 157 9.85 -19.65 3.44
N GLU A 158 9.76 -20.94 3.82
CA GLU A 158 9.23 -21.33 5.14
C GLU A 158 10.05 -20.75 6.30
N ALA A 159 11.35 -20.58 6.11
CA ALA A 159 12.23 -19.94 7.09
C ALA A 159 11.83 -18.47 7.31
N HIS A 160 11.47 -17.74 6.25
CA HIS A 160 10.95 -16.38 6.39
C HIS A 160 9.64 -16.36 7.19
N VAL A 161 8.71 -17.26 6.87
CA VAL A 161 7.44 -17.38 7.62
C VAL A 161 7.68 -17.69 9.09
N ALA A 162 8.62 -18.59 9.40
CA ALA A 162 8.98 -18.94 10.77
C ALA A 162 9.61 -17.76 11.53
N GLU A 163 10.51 -17.01 10.90
CA GLU A 163 11.08 -15.77 11.45
C GLU A 163 9.97 -14.75 11.77
N SER A 164 9.09 -14.50 10.80
CA SER A 164 7.95 -13.59 10.94
C SER A 164 7.08 -13.99 12.14
N HIS A 165 6.74 -15.29 12.27
CA HIS A 165 5.97 -15.78 13.40
C HIS A 165 6.68 -15.59 14.75
N GLN A 166 7.99 -15.83 14.84
CA GLN A 166 8.75 -15.64 16.07
C GLN A 166 8.79 -14.19 16.53
N LEU A 167 8.78 -13.25 15.58
CA LEU A 167 8.76 -11.81 15.82
C LEU A 167 7.36 -11.28 16.19
N GLY A 168 6.33 -12.13 16.14
CA GLY A 168 4.94 -11.75 16.39
C GLY A 168 4.29 -11.08 15.17
N GLU A 169 4.92 -11.17 14.01
CA GLU A 169 4.31 -10.78 12.74
C GLU A 169 3.16 -11.74 12.45
N ARG A 170 2.02 -11.18 12.05
CA ARG A 170 0.92 -12.02 11.56
C ARG A 170 1.06 -12.07 10.05
N ASP A 171 1.24 -13.27 9.50
CA ASP A 171 0.95 -13.55 8.09
C ASP A 171 -0.56 -13.38 7.87
N ARG A 172 -1.01 -12.13 7.82
CA ARG A 172 -2.32 -11.82 7.26
C ARG A 172 -2.12 -11.80 5.77
N ARG A 173 -2.40 -12.93 5.12
CA ARG A 173 -2.96 -12.88 3.76
C ARG A 173 -4.07 -11.85 3.78
N VAL A 174 -3.80 -10.67 3.24
CA VAL A 174 -4.84 -9.71 2.88
C VAL A 174 -5.59 -10.40 1.77
N SER A 175 -6.55 -11.23 2.16
CA SER A 175 -7.50 -11.80 1.24
C SER A 175 -8.21 -10.61 0.65
N HIS A 176 -8.01 -10.37 -0.64
CA HIS A 176 -8.91 -9.54 -1.43
C HIS A 176 -10.31 -10.16 -1.37
N HIS A 177 -11.03 -9.97 -0.26
CA HIS A 177 -12.46 -10.17 -0.19
C HIS A 177 -13.10 -8.86 -0.65
N ALA A 178 -13.02 -8.64 -1.97
CA ALA A 178 -14.06 -7.91 -2.65
C ALA A 178 -15.40 -8.61 -2.33
N GLY A 179 -16.41 -7.80 -2.02
CA GLY A 179 -17.61 -8.19 -1.29
C GLY A 179 -18.25 -9.51 -1.71
N ARG A 180 -18.41 -10.41 -0.74
CA ARG A 180 -19.49 -11.40 -0.78
C ARG A 180 -20.77 -10.70 -0.34
N GLY A 181 -21.56 -10.27 -1.31
CA GLY A 181 -22.89 -9.73 -1.11
C GLY A 181 -23.77 -10.07 -2.30
N ALA A 182 -24.35 -11.28 -2.26
CA ALA A 182 -25.62 -11.70 -2.87
C ALA A 182 -25.53 -13.19 -3.20
N GLY A 183 -26.35 -14.00 -2.53
CA GLY A 183 -26.42 -15.44 -2.75
C GLY A 183 -26.90 -15.78 -4.15
N PHE A 184 -26.28 -16.79 -4.74
CA PHE A 184 -26.93 -17.66 -5.70
C PHE A 184 -26.28 -19.04 -5.61
N THR A 185 -27.04 -20.01 -5.10
CA THR A 185 -26.75 -21.43 -5.27
C THR A 185 -27.06 -21.79 -6.72
N SER A 186 -26.09 -22.31 -7.47
CA SER A 186 -26.39 -23.15 -8.62
C SER A 186 -25.47 -24.35 -8.66
N ALA A 187 -26.12 -25.50 -8.83
CA ALA A 187 -25.51 -26.82 -8.84
C ALA A 187 -24.48 -26.94 -9.97
N ARG A 188 -23.46 -27.75 -9.70
CA ARG A 188 -22.51 -28.23 -10.70
C ARG A 188 -23.26 -29.15 -11.66
N ASP A 189 -23.27 -28.80 -12.93
CA ASP A 189 -23.33 -29.78 -14.02
C ASP A 189 -22.18 -29.49 -14.98
N ALA A 190 -21.23 -30.41 -15.00
CA ALA A 190 -20.11 -30.41 -15.92
C ALA A 190 -20.62 -30.77 -17.33
N ARG A 191 -20.19 -30.02 -18.34
CA ARG A 191 -20.16 -30.50 -19.72
C ARG A 191 -18.71 -30.52 -20.22
N PRO A 192 -18.32 -31.55 -20.98
CA PRO A 192 -17.01 -31.65 -21.59
C PRO A 192 -16.95 -30.65 -22.75
N ASP A 193 -15.74 -30.36 -23.21
CA ASP A 193 -15.42 -29.54 -24.40
C ASP A 193 -15.00 -28.10 -24.03
N GLY A 194 -13.71 -27.98 -23.71
CA GLY A 194 -13.05 -26.77 -23.25
C GLY A 194 -12.90 -25.66 -24.30
N GLY A 195 -13.87 -24.75 -24.33
CA GLY A 195 -13.72 -23.43 -24.95
C GLY A 195 -14.52 -22.38 -24.19
N ALA A 196 -13.85 -21.42 -23.55
CA ALA A 196 -14.50 -20.27 -22.92
C ALA A 196 -14.48 -19.07 -23.88
N GLU A 197 -15.54 -18.87 -24.65
CA GLU A 197 -15.80 -17.59 -25.33
C GLU A 197 -16.41 -16.57 -24.35
N TYR A 198 -15.68 -15.50 -24.06
CA TYR A 198 -16.20 -14.35 -23.32
C TYR A 198 -16.97 -13.42 -24.28
N ARG A 199 -18.28 -13.61 -24.41
CA ARG A 199 -19.15 -12.69 -25.16
C ARG A 199 -19.64 -11.56 -24.24
N ALA A 200 -19.02 -10.39 -24.33
CA ALA A 200 -19.46 -9.19 -23.62
C ALA A 200 -20.85 -8.75 -24.13
N ARG A 201 -21.90 -8.90 -23.32
CA ARG A 201 -23.22 -8.31 -23.61
C ARG A 201 -23.19 -6.83 -23.21
N ARG A 202 -23.29 -5.93 -24.20
CA ARG A 202 -23.54 -4.50 -23.95
C ARG A 202 -24.96 -4.33 -23.40
N PHE A 203 -25.09 -3.77 -22.20
CA PHE A 203 -26.36 -3.23 -21.70
C PHE A 203 -26.55 -1.79 -22.20
N PRO A 204 -27.75 -1.41 -22.70
CA PRO A 204 -28.00 -0.02 -23.09
C PRO A 204 -28.14 0.89 -21.87
N LEU A 205 -27.43 2.01 -21.89
CA LEU A 205 -27.53 3.10 -20.92
C LEU A 205 -28.97 3.69 -20.95
N ARG A 206 -29.69 3.61 -19.82
CA ARG A 206 -30.93 4.36 -19.62
C ARG A 206 -30.59 5.85 -19.53
N GLN A 207 -30.92 6.61 -20.58
CA GLN A 207 -30.85 8.07 -20.57
C GLN A 207 -31.86 8.62 -19.57
N ARG A 208 -31.39 9.42 -18.59
CA ARG A 208 -32.27 10.23 -17.74
C ARG A 208 -32.82 11.38 -18.58
N ARG A 209 -34.15 11.47 -18.70
CA ARG A 209 -34.85 12.56 -19.40
C ARG A 209 -34.65 13.87 -18.63
N ARG A 210 -34.21 14.93 -19.32
CA ARG A 210 -34.27 16.33 -18.85
C ARG A 210 -35.75 16.77 -18.77
N PRO A 211 -36.15 17.55 -17.76
CA PRO A 211 -37.44 18.24 -17.80
C PRO A 211 -37.40 19.40 -18.82
N PRO A 212 -38.52 19.73 -19.48
CA PRO A 212 -38.57 20.75 -20.53
C PRO A 212 -38.51 22.18 -19.97
N ALA A 213 -37.87 23.06 -20.74
CA ALA A 213 -37.82 24.50 -20.52
C ALA A 213 -39.16 25.16 -20.92
N GLY A 214 -39.64 26.08 -20.08
CA GLY A 214 -40.72 27.02 -20.41
C GLY A 214 -40.33 28.41 -19.91
N GLU A 215 -40.25 29.36 -20.84
CA GLU A 215 -39.94 30.78 -20.63
C GLU A 215 -41.20 31.61 -20.20
N PRO A 216 -41.19 32.96 -20.21
CA PRO A 216 -40.97 33.80 -19.05
C PRO A 216 -42.21 34.65 -18.71
N ARG A 217 -42.37 35.14 -17.47
CA ARG A 217 -43.25 36.29 -17.21
C ARG A 217 -42.64 37.28 -16.23
N PHE A 218 -42.70 38.53 -16.67
CA PHE A 218 -42.19 39.77 -16.10
C PHE A 218 -43.03 40.28 -14.91
N ALA A 219 -42.33 41.09 -14.09
CA ALA A 219 -42.77 42.32 -13.40
C ALA A 219 -43.72 42.25 -12.19
N GLY A 220 -43.32 42.94 -11.12
CA GLY A 220 -44.25 43.52 -10.13
C GLY A 220 -43.77 43.48 -8.66
N HIS A 221 -42.97 44.47 -8.25
CA HIS A 221 -42.84 44.98 -6.86
C HIS A 221 -44.21 45.44 -6.27
N PRO A 222 -44.34 45.95 -5.01
CA PRO A 222 -43.52 45.85 -3.78
C PRO A 222 -44.36 45.65 -2.47
N LEU A 223 -43.70 45.83 -1.30
CA LEU A 223 -44.21 46.08 0.07
C LEU A 223 -44.77 44.83 0.79
N ILE A 224 -44.39 44.49 2.02
CA ILE A 224 -44.20 45.26 3.27
C ILE A 224 -43.00 44.70 4.04
#